data_AF-A0A933BP41-F1
#
_entry.id   AF-A0A933BP41-F1
#
_cell.length_a   1.000
_cell.length_b   1.000
_cell.length_c   1.000
_cell.angle_alpha   90.00
_cell.angle_beta   90.00
_cell.angle_gamma   90.00
#
_symmetry.space_group_name_H-M   'P 1'
#
loop_
_entity.id
_entity.type
_entity.pdbx_description
1 polymer ?
#
loop_
_entity_poly.entity_id
_entity_poly.type
_entity_poly.pdbx_seq_one_letter_code
_entity_poly.pdbx_strand_id
1 'polypeptide(L)' 'MKQALRRPPTAPREQIAIAGLFVLLFCAVTLRAAQAATVPDFSLQLLDGKSISLKDYRGKPILVNFFHSK' A
#
# COMPACT_ATOMS: atom_id res chain seq x y z
N MET A 1 47.58 33.24 -9.41
CA MET A 1 46.51 32.23 -9.55
C MET A 1 45.57 32.31 -8.35
N LYS A 2 44.39 32.91 -8.49
CA LYS A 2 43.33 32.87 -7.45
C LYS A 2 42.11 32.22 -8.10
N GLN A 3 41.93 30.94 -7.83
CA GLN A 3 40.78 30.17 -8.32
C GLN A 3 39.55 30.64 -7.54
N ALA A 4 38.69 31.39 -8.21
CA ALA A 4 37.42 31.82 -7.65
C ALA A 4 36.54 30.58 -7.44
N LEU A 5 36.27 30.29 -6.16
CA LEU A 5 35.33 29.29 -5.69
C LEU A 5 33.95 29.54 -6.34
N ARG A 6 33.65 28.81 -7.42
CA ARG A 6 32.35 28.90 -8.08
C ARG A 6 31.30 28.32 -7.14
N ARG A 7 30.50 29.19 -6.53
CA ARG A 7 29.34 28.76 -5.73
C ARG A 7 28.40 27.98 -6.64
N PRO A 8 27.84 26.84 -6.19
CA PRO A 8 26.85 26.11 -6.97
C PRO A 8 25.66 27.02 -7.28
N PRO A 9 25.02 26.87 -8.46
CA PRO A 9 23.83 27.65 -8.80
C PRO A 9 22.76 27.42 -7.72
N THR A 10 22.48 28.44 -6.93
CA THR A 10 21.41 28.41 -5.93
C THR A 10 20.09 28.54 -6.68
N ALA A 11 19.30 27.47 -6.70
CA ALA A 11 17.93 27.54 -7.22
C ALA A 11 17.17 28.65 -6.48
N PRO A 12 16.36 29.46 -7.19
CA PRO A 12 15.56 30.50 -6.54
C PRO A 12 14.63 29.84 -5.52
N ARG A 13 14.47 30.49 -4.36
CA ARG A 13 13.80 29.91 -3.18
C ARG A 13 12.37 29.43 -3.49
N GLU A 14 11.72 30.05 -4.47
CA GLU A 14 10.41 29.69 -5.02
C GLU A 14 10.40 28.31 -5.69
N GLN A 15 11.47 27.92 -6.41
CA GLN A 15 11.54 26.62 -7.07
C GLN A 15 11.68 25.48 -6.06
N ILE A 16 12.38 25.72 -4.94
CA ILE A 16 12.48 24.75 -3.85
C ILE A 16 11.11 24.53 -3.20
N ALA A 17 10.34 25.61 -3.01
CA ALA A 17 8.99 25.53 -2.45
C ALA A 17 8.02 24.80 -3.39
N ILE A 18 8.06 25.10 -4.69
CA ILE A 18 7.22 24.45 -5.70
C ILE A 18 7.58 22.97 -5.82
N ALA A 19 8.86 22.63 -5.92
CA ALA A 19 9.31 21.25 -5.97
C ALA A 19 8.91 20.48 -4.69
N GLY A 20 9.06 21.09 -3.52
CA GLY A 20 8.61 20.54 -2.25
C GLY A 20 7.10 20.28 -2.23
N LEU A 21 6.30 21.23 -2.71
CA LEU A 21 4.84 21.08 -2.82
C LEU A 21 4.45 19.98 -3.81
N PHE A 22 5.10 19.90 -4.96
CA PHE A 22 4.86 18.82 -5.93
C PHE A 22 5.21 17.45 -5.36
N VAL A 23 6.33 17.34 -4.62
CA VAL A 23 6.71 16.11 -3.92
C VAL A 23 5.68 15.76 -2.85
N LEU A 24 5.20 16.75 -2.09
CA LEU A 24 4.19 16.55 -1.04
C LEU A 24 2.85 16.11 -1.62
N LEU A 25 2.40 16.74 -2.71
CA LEU A 25 1.17 16.39 -3.41
C LEU A 25 1.26 15.00 -4.05
N PHE A 26 2.38 14.68 -4.69
CA PHE A 26 2.63 13.36 -5.25
C PHE A 26 2.67 12.27 -4.17
N CYS A 27 3.32 12.53 -3.03
CA CYS A 27 3.35 11.62 -1.89
C CYS A 27 1.95 11.43 -1.30
N ALA A 28 1.17 12.49 -1.12
CA ALA A 28 -0.20 12.41 -0.60
C ALA A 28 -1.17 11.65 -1.53
N VAL A 29 -1.02 11.81 -2.86
CA VAL A 29 -1.83 11.07 -3.85
C VAL A 29 -1.46 9.59 -3.90
N THR A 30 -0.18 9.25 -3.68
CA THR A 30 0.29 7.85 -3.69
C THR A 30 0.14 7.13 -2.34
N LEU A 31 0.00 7.87 -1.23
CA LEU A 31 -0.24 7.30 0.12
C LEU A 31 -1.64 6.70 0.32
N ARG A 32 -2.36 6.39 -0.76
CA ARG A 32 -3.64 5.68 -0.72
C ARG A 32 -3.44 4.19 -1.02
N ALA A 33 -2.52 3.56 -0.30
CA ALA A 33 -2.27 2.14 -0.43
C ALA A 33 -2.09 1.49 0.95
N ALA A 34 -2.80 0.39 1.15
CA ALA A 34 -2.71 -0.56 2.26
C ALA A 34 -3.34 -0.17 3.61
N GLN A 35 -4.63 0.22 3.61
CA GLN A 35 -5.51 -0.28 4.68
C GLN A 35 -6.11 -1.60 4.19
N ALA A 36 -5.28 -2.63 4.10
CA ALA A 36 -5.80 -3.98 3.97
C ALA A 36 -6.43 -4.33 5.31
N ALA A 37 -7.76 -4.31 5.38
CA ALA A 37 -8.45 -4.82 6.54
C ALA A 37 -8.04 -6.28 6.77
N THR A 38 -7.69 -6.64 7.99
CA THR A 38 -7.48 -8.03 8.36
C THR A 38 -8.70 -8.83 7.93
N VAL A 39 -8.49 -9.89 7.15
CA VAL A 39 -9.60 -10.79 6.78
C VAL A 39 -10.25 -11.28 8.06
N PRO A 40 -11.56 -11.09 8.26
CA PRO A 40 -12.25 -11.59 9.42
C PRO A 40 -12.04 -13.09 9.50
N ASP A 41 -11.64 -13.59 10.66
CA ASP A 41 -11.58 -15.02 10.86
C ASP A 41 -13.01 -15.58 10.88
N PHE A 42 -13.29 -16.56 10.03
CA PHE A 42 -14.55 -17.27 10.04
C PHE A 42 -14.33 -18.78 9.92
N SER A 43 -15.35 -19.52 10.36
CA SER A 43 -15.41 -20.97 10.25
C SER A 43 -16.67 -21.38 9.51
N LEU A 44 -16.57 -22.41 8.67
CA LEU A 44 -17.68 -22.96 7.90
C LEU A 44 -17.86 -24.45 8.24
N GLN A 45 -19.11 -24.90 8.29
CA GLN A 45 -19.40 -26.32 8.22
C GLN A 45 -19.44 -26.75 6.75
N LEU A 46 -18.75 -27.84 6.44
CA LEU A 46 -18.83 -28.52 5.16
C LEU A 46 -20.09 -29.39 5.10
N LEU A 47 -20.37 -29.88 3.90
CA LEU A 47 -21.49 -30.78 3.62
C LEU A 47 -21.36 -32.13 4.36
N ASP A 48 -20.15 -32.52 4.75
CA ASP A 48 -19.87 -33.73 5.54
C ASP A 48 -19.95 -33.50 7.06
N GLY A 49 -20.33 -32.29 7.51
CA GLY A 49 -20.42 -31.91 8.91
C GLY A 49 -19.08 -31.53 9.56
N LYS A 50 -17.97 -31.58 8.83
CA LYS A 50 -16.67 -31.10 9.33
C LYS A 50 -16.67 -29.58 9.41
N SER A 51 -16.01 -29.04 10.44
CA SER A 51 -15.73 -27.60 10.55
C SER A 51 -14.36 -27.26 9.98
N ILE A 52 -14.26 -26.20 9.19
CA ILE A 52 -12.99 -25.61 8.74
C ILE A 52 -12.90 -24.15 9.20
N SER A 53 -11.70 -23.72 9.60
CA SER A 53 -11.42 -22.30 9.87
C SER A 53 -10.46 -21.73 8.84
N LEU A 54 -10.67 -20.48 8.41
CA LEU A 54 -9.75 -19.81 7.49
C LEU A 54 -8.34 -19.64 8.11
N LYS A 55 -8.25 -19.60 9.45
CA LYS A 55 -6.97 -19.49 10.17
C LYS A 55 -6.02 -20.65 9.88
N ASP A 56 -6.57 -21.83 9.65
CA ASP A 56 -5.80 -23.07 9.42
C ASP A 56 -5.03 -23.03 8.09
N TYR A 57 -5.37 -22.08 7.21
CA TYR A 57 -4.79 -21.93 5.87
C TYR A 57 -3.92 -20.68 5.70
N ARG A 58 -3.57 -19.98 6.79
CA ARG A 58 -2.67 -18.82 6.73
C ARG A 58 -1.32 -19.18 6.10
N GLY A 59 -0.77 -18.25 5.32
CA GLY A 59 0.50 -18.43 4.62
C GLY A 59 0.41 -19.29 3.36
N LYS A 60 -0.80 -19.75 2.98
CA LYS A 60 -1.04 -20.50 1.75
C LYS A 60 -1.92 -19.68 0.80
N PRO A 61 -1.68 -19.71 -0.52
CA PRO A 61 -2.63 -19.17 -1.48
C PRO A 61 -3.90 -20.02 -1.44
N ILE A 62 -5.05 -19.36 -1.29
CA ILE A 62 -6.37 -20.02 -1.22
C ILE A 62 -7.34 -19.34 -2.17
N LEU A 63 -8.24 -20.15 -2.74
CA LEU A 63 -9.36 -19.67 -3.56
C LEU A 63 -10.64 -19.85 -2.75
N VAL A 64 -11.38 -18.77 -2.53
CA VAL A 64 -12.72 -18.80 -1.95
C VAL A 64 -13.72 -18.54 -3.06
N ASN A 65 -14.73 -19.41 -3.20
CA ASN A 65 -15.77 -19.24 -4.20
C ASN A 65 -17.17 -19.29 -3.58
N PHE A 66 -18.05 -18.42 -4.06
CA PHE A 66 -19.44 -18.32 -3.59
C PHE A 66 -20.36 -18.86 -4.67
N PHE A 67 -21.06 -19.95 -4.36
CA PHE A 67 -22.00 -20.59 -5.27
C PHE A 67 -23.44 -20.39 -4.78
N HIS A 68 -24.39 -20.34 -5.71
CA HIS A 68 -25.82 -20.30 -5.46
C HIS A 68 -26.50 -21.31 -6.39
N SER A 69 -27.40 -22.12 -5.85
CA SER A 69 -28.36 -22.90 -6.64
C SER A 69 -29.75 -22.52 -6.17
N LYS A 70 -30.63 -22.18 -7.10
CA LYS A 70 -32.08 -22.14 -6.84
C LYS A 70 -32.62 -23.56 -6.74
#